data_AF-A0A1G1H3A0-F1
#
_entry.id   AF-A0A1G1H3A0-F1
#
_cell.length_a   1.000
_cell.length_b   1.000
_cell.length_c   1.000
_cell.angle_alpha   90.00
_cell.angle_beta   90.00
_cell.angle_gamma   90.00
#
_symmetry.space_group_name_H-M   'P 1'
#
loop_
_entity.id
_entity.type
_entity.pdbx_description
1 polymer ?
#
loop_
_entity_poly.entity_id
_entity_poly.type
_entity_poly.pdbx_seq_one_letter_code
_entity_poly.pdbx_strand_id
1 'polypeptide(L)'
;MTATGCASAYKTVLPRPPDHYQKLGEARGNACGSMMILAPYNFIPVAELPFFGGDLNKRVENAYQNAIDSVPGATALLNVTMQENWFWWVLGSTKCVTITGEAIR
;
A
#
# COMPACT_ATOMS: atom_id res chain seq x y z
N MET A 1 18.43 26.82 -29.19
CA MET A 1 18.07 25.45 -28.77
C MET A 1 17.14 25.56 -27.57
N THR A 2 15.84 25.48 -27.79
CA THR A 2 14.83 25.47 -26.72
C THR A 2 14.57 24.02 -26.33
N ALA A 3 15.02 23.62 -25.14
CA ALA A 3 14.68 22.32 -24.58
C ALA A 3 13.18 22.32 -24.22
N THR A 4 12.36 21.65 -25.02
CA THR A 4 10.95 21.38 -24.70
C THR A 4 10.88 20.22 -23.72
N GLY A 5 11.09 20.51 -22.43
CA GLY A 5 10.85 19.55 -21.36
C GLY A 5 9.40 19.60 -20.90
N CYS A 6 8.68 18.48 -20.98
CA CYS A 6 7.39 18.33 -20.29
C CYS A 6 7.65 18.03 -18.82
N ALA A 7 7.20 18.91 -17.92
CA ALA A 7 7.13 18.64 -16.49
C ALA A 7 5.65 18.53 -16.10
N SER A 8 5.28 17.49 -15.35
CA SER A 8 3.94 17.39 -14.76
C SER A 8 3.81 18.33 -13.57
N ALA A 9 2.61 18.82 -13.31
CA ALA A 9 2.31 19.51 -12.06
C ALA A 9 2.48 18.56 -10.86
N TYR A 10 2.91 19.10 -9.71
CA TYR A 10 2.92 18.35 -8.46
C TYR A 10 1.51 17.86 -8.13
N LYS A 11 1.36 16.56 -7.84
CA LYS A 11 0.13 15.98 -7.32
C LYS A 11 0.29 15.71 -5.84
N THR A 12 -0.66 16.21 -5.06
CA THR A 12 -0.82 15.82 -3.66
C THR A 12 -1.17 14.34 -3.62
N VAL A 13 -0.26 13.53 -3.09
CA VAL A 13 -0.43 12.06 -2.99
C VAL A 13 -1.24 11.69 -1.73
N LEU A 14 -1.24 12.54 -0.70
CA LEU A 14 -1.97 12.34 0.55
C LEU A 14 -2.60 13.65 1.05
N PRO A 15 -3.84 13.65 1.55
CA PRO A 15 -4.47 14.82 2.14
C PRO A 15 -3.65 15.34 3.33
N ARG A 16 -3.65 16.66 3.54
CA ARG A 16 -3.00 17.28 4.70
C ARG A 16 -3.70 16.79 5.98
N PRO A 17 -2.95 16.43 7.05
CA PRO A 17 -3.54 16.11 8.34
C PRO A 17 -4.39 17.26 8.89
N PRO A 18 -5.44 16.98 9.69
CA PRO A 18 -6.24 18.03 10.34
C PRO A 18 -5.38 18.97 11.19
N ASP A 19 -5.76 20.25 11.30
CA ASP A 19 -5.03 21.22 12.14
C ASP A 19 -5.13 20.88 13.64
N HIS A 20 -6.19 20.15 14.03
CA HIS A 20 -6.39 19.61 15.37
C HIS A 20 -6.58 18.10 15.28
N TYR A 21 -5.69 17.36 15.93
CA TYR A 21 -5.76 15.89 16.00
C TYR A 21 -5.30 15.39 17.35
N GLN A 22 -5.82 14.24 17.77
CA GLN A 22 -5.33 13.50 18.92
C GLN A 22 -4.48 12.32 18.45
N LYS A 23 -3.28 12.18 19.02
CA LYS A 23 -2.45 10.97 18.82
C LYS A 23 -3.02 9.82 19.63
N LEU A 24 -3.24 8.70 18.98
CA LEU A 24 -3.82 7.49 19.57
C LEU A 24 -2.78 6.38 19.79
N GLY A 25 -1.55 6.56 19.33
CA GLY A 25 -0.46 5.59 19.46
C GLY A 25 -0.02 5.01 18.12
N GLU A 26 0.96 4.09 18.17
CA GLU A 26 1.47 3.43 16.97
C GLU A 26 0.44 2.46 16.37
N ALA A 27 0.20 2.62 15.07
CA ALA A 27 -0.61 1.74 14.25
C ALA A 27 0.25 0.89 13.32
N ARG A 28 -0.16 -0.36 13.10
CA ARG A 28 0.53 -1.28 12.21
C ARG A 28 -0.46 -2.18 11.48
N GLY A 29 -0.34 -2.24 10.16
CA GLY A 29 -1.13 -3.09 9.29
C GLY A 29 -0.27 -3.80 8.26
N ASN A 30 -0.71 -4.98 7.84
CA ASN A 30 -0.02 -5.77 6.82
C ASN A 30 -1.05 -6.37 5.86
N ALA A 31 -0.73 -6.40 4.57
CA ALA A 31 -1.49 -7.13 3.57
C ALA A 31 -0.58 -7.62 2.43
N CYS A 32 -0.90 -8.79 1.89
CA CYS A 32 -0.13 -9.43 0.82
C CYS A 32 -0.97 -9.59 -0.44
N GLY A 33 -0.30 -9.60 -1.58
CA GLY A 33 -0.87 -10.03 -2.85
C GLY A 33 0.16 -10.78 -3.69
N SER A 34 -0.32 -11.71 -4.50
CA SER A 34 0.53 -12.56 -5.34
C SER A 34 0.43 -12.16 -6.81
N MET A 35 1.42 -12.54 -7.59
CA MET A 35 1.46 -12.41 -9.05
C MET A 35 2.00 -13.71 -9.65
N MET A 36 1.25 -14.29 -10.58
CA MET A 36 1.69 -15.50 -11.28
C MET A 36 2.62 -15.13 -12.44
N ILE A 37 3.67 -15.91 -12.64
CA ILE A 37 4.46 -15.91 -13.86
C ILE A 37 3.66 -16.72 -14.90
N LEU A 38 2.75 -16.06 -15.61
CA LEU A 38 2.28 -16.52 -16.92
C LEU A 38 2.56 -15.41 -17.94
N ALA A 39 3.84 -15.27 -18.25
CA ALA A 39 4.50 -14.37 -19.22
C ALA A 39 4.98 -13.00 -18.69
N PRO A 40 6.20 -12.57 -19.07
CA PRO A 40 6.86 -11.33 -18.63
C PRO A 40 6.14 -10.03 -19.05
N TYR A 41 5.03 -10.13 -19.80
CA TYR A 41 4.27 -8.99 -20.32
C TYR A 41 2.74 -9.11 -20.15
N ASN A 42 2.23 -10.15 -19.48
CA ASN A 42 0.78 -10.33 -19.32
C ASN A 42 0.32 -9.91 -17.93
N PHE A 43 -0.22 -8.69 -17.87
CA PHE A 43 -1.06 -8.17 -16.80
C PHE A 43 -2.38 -8.96 -16.77
N ILE A 44 -2.38 -10.13 -16.16
CA ILE A 44 -3.63 -10.70 -15.64
C ILE A 44 -3.60 -10.41 -14.15
N PRO A 45 -4.39 -9.43 -13.65
CA PRO A 45 -4.61 -9.30 -12.22
C PRO A 45 -5.11 -10.66 -11.73
N VAL A 46 -4.34 -11.34 -10.89
CA VAL A 46 -4.80 -12.55 -10.19
C VAL A 46 -5.78 -12.12 -9.09
N ALA A 47 -6.91 -11.54 -9.51
CA ALA A 47 -8.03 -11.23 -8.64
C ALA A 47 -8.85 -12.49 -8.31
N GLU A 48 -8.60 -13.61 -9.00
CA GLU A 48 -9.60 -14.68 -9.15
C GLU A 48 -9.09 -16.10 -8.88
N LEU A 49 -7.80 -16.30 -8.52
CA LEU A 49 -7.32 -17.64 -8.15
C LEU A 49 -7.41 -17.83 -6.62
N PRO A 50 -8.45 -18.52 -6.12
CA PRO A 50 -8.76 -18.61 -4.68
C PRO A 50 -7.67 -19.32 -3.86
N PHE A 51 -6.70 -19.97 -4.52
CA PHE A 51 -5.63 -20.71 -3.86
C PHE A 51 -4.30 -19.93 -3.72
N PHE A 52 -4.08 -18.84 -4.46
CA PHE A 52 -2.78 -18.15 -4.49
C PHE A 52 -2.78 -16.72 -3.94
N GLY A 53 -3.93 -16.25 -3.43
CA GLY A 53 -4.01 -15.18 -2.43
C GLY A 53 -3.84 -13.75 -2.95
N GLY A 54 -4.81 -12.91 -2.59
CA GLY A 54 -4.73 -11.44 -2.49
C GLY A 54 -4.59 -10.66 -3.80
N ASP A 55 -5.40 -9.62 -3.97
CA ASP A 55 -5.23 -8.65 -5.04
C ASP A 55 -3.96 -7.82 -4.81
N LEU A 56 -2.96 -8.03 -5.67
CA LEU A 56 -1.69 -7.30 -5.67
C LEU A 56 -1.91 -5.79 -5.66
N ASN A 57 -2.90 -5.27 -6.37
CA ASN A 57 -3.14 -3.83 -6.49
C ASN A 57 -3.77 -3.23 -5.23
N LYS A 58 -4.46 -4.05 -4.43
CA LYS A 58 -5.10 -3.63 -3.17
C LYS A 58 -4.21 -3.78 -1.95
N ARG A 59 -3.03 -4.41 -2.06
CA ARG A 59 -2.15 -4.68 -0.92
C ARG A 59 -1.80 -3.44 -0.09
N VAL A 60 -1.57 -2.30 -0.74
CA VAL A 60 -1.22 -1.05 -0.02
C VAL A 60 -2.44 -0.48 0.69
N GLU A 61 -3.57 -0.39 -0.01
CA GLU A 61 -4.85 0.07 0.55
C GLU A 61 -5.27 -0.78 1.74
N ASN A 62 -5.22 -2.10 1.60
CA ASN A 62 -5.58 -3.05 2.64
C ASN A 62 -4.60 -2.95 3.83
N ALA A 63 -3.29 -2.81 3.59
CA ALA A 63 -2.32 -2.65 4.67
C ALA A 63 -2.55 -1.33 5.43
N TYR A 64 -2.95 -0.26 4.74
CA TYR A 64 -3.26 1.03 5.35
C TYR A 64 -4.55 0.96 6.17
N GLN A 65 -5.61 0.37 5.61
CA GLN A 65 -6.86 0.16 6.32
C GLN A 65 -6.67 -0.74 7.55
N ASN A 66 -5.93 -1.84 7.42
CA ASN A 66 -5.58 -2.72 8.54
C ASN A 66 -4.79 -1.97 9.63
N ALA A 67 -3.96 -0.98 9.25
CA ALA A 67 -3.24 -0.16 10.21
C ALA A 67 -4.18 0.80 10.95
N ILE A 68 -5.12 1.45 10.26
CA ILE A 68 -6.16 2.27 10.90
C ILE A 68 -7.01 1.41 11.85
N ASP A 69 -7.50 0.27 11.38
CA ASP A 69 -8.38 -0.63 12.13
C ASP A 69 -7.67 -1.24 13.35
N SER A 70 -6.34 -1.27 13.37
CA SER A 70 -5.55 -1.72 14.53
C SER A 70 -5.68 -0.81 15.75
N VAL A 71 -6.09 0.46 15.56
CA VAL A 71 -6.26 1.44 16.63
C VAL A 71 -7.70 1.95 16.66
N PRO A 72 -8.52 1.58 17.67
CA PRO A 72 -9.91 1.99 17.74
C PRO A 72 -10.09 3.52 17.71
N GLY A 73 -10.89 3.99 16.75
CA GLY A 73 -11.21 5.41 16.60
C GLY A 73 -10.19 6.22 15.79
N ALA A 74 -9.13 5.59 15.26
CA ALA A 74 -8.24 6.24 14.31
C ALA A 74 -8.96 6.55 12.99
N THR A 75 -8.62 7.68 12.38
CA THR A 75 -9.14 8.15 11.08
C THR A 75 -8.05 8.32 10.04
N ALA A 76 -6.80 8.51 10.48
CA ALA A 76 -5.64 8.64 9.60
C ALA A 76 -4.35 8.26 10.32
N LEU A 77 -3.25 8.18 9.56
CA LEU A 77 -1.90 7.93 10.07
C LEU A 77 -0.97 9.11 9.76
N LEU A 78 -0.08 9.43 10.71
CA LEU A 78 1.05 10.34 10.54
C LEU A 78 2.36 9.56 10.48
N ASN A 79 3.40 10.19 9.92
CA ASN A 79 4.75 9.62 9.82
C ASN A 79 4.76 8.19 9.25
N VAL A 80 3.96 8.00 8.20
CA VAL A 80 3.72 6.69 7.60
C VAL A 80 5.00 6.14 7.00
N THR A 81 5.36 4.94 7.41
CA THR A 81 6.44 4.14 6.85
C THR A 81 5.85 2.92 6.16
N MET A 82 6.24 2.68 4.92
CA MET A 82 5.85 1.52 4.13
C MET A 82 7.07 0.62 3.92
N GLN A 83 6.93 -0.66 4.26
CA GLN A 83 7.93 -1.69 4.02
C GLN A 83 7.33 -2.79 3.14
N GLU A 84 8.03 -3.17 2.09
CA GLU A 84 7.61 -4.26 1.18
C GLU A 84 8.58 -5.44 1.29
N ASN A 85 8.03 -6.61 1.58
CA ASN A 85 8.73 -7.89 1.57
C ASN A 85 8.24 -8.71 0.39
N TRP A 86 9.15 -9.19 -0.44
CA TRP A 86 8.84 -9.95 -1.64
C TRP A 86 9.56 -11.29 -1.63
N PHE A 87 8.86 -12.33 -2.05
CA PHE A 87 9.42 -13.66 -2.23
C PHE A 87 8.94 -14.28 -3.54
N TRP A 88 9.85 -14.99 -4.20
CA TRP A 88 9.56 -15.72 -5.42
C TRP A 88 9.31 -17.19 -5.11
N TRP A 89 8.43 -17.79 -5.88
CA TRP A 89 8.13 -19.21 -5.86
C TRP A 89 8.04 -19.70 -7.31
N VAL A 90 7.97 -21.02 -7.51
CA VAL A 90 8.23 -21.67 -8.81
C VAL A 90 7.43 -21.06 -9.99
N LEU A 91 6.19 -20.60 -9.74
CA LEU A 91 5.31 -20.05 -10.78
C LEU A 91 4.81 -18.63 -10.47
N GLY A 92 5.49 -17.89 -9.59
CA GLY A 92 5.03 -16.54 -9.23
C GLY A 92 5.89 -15.82 -8.21
N SER A 93 5.37 -14.69 -7.74
CA SER A 93 5.90 -13.93 -6.61
C SER A 93 4.76 -13.53 -5.68
N THR A 94 5.08 -13.29 -4.42
CA THR A 94 4.18 -12.68 -3.47
C THR A 94 4.86 -11.46 -2.89
N LYS A 95 4.08 -10.38 -2.76
CA LYS A 95 4.52 -9.12 -2.16
C LYS A 95 3.62 -8.80 -0.98
N CYS A 96 4.23 -8.68 0.19
CA CYS A 96 3.59 -8.27 1.42
C CYS A 96 4.00 -6.85 1.77
N VAL A 97 3.03 -5.99 2.00
CA VAL A 97 3.24 -4.59 2.40
C VAL A 97 2.85 -4.46 3.85
N THR A 98 3.79 -3.98 4.66
CA THR A 98 3.56 -3.55 6.03
C THR A 98 3.58 -2.04 6.08
N ILE A 99 2.54 -1.46 6.68
CA ILE A 99 2.43 -0.02 6.93
C ILE A 99 2.47 0.20 8.45
N THR A 100 3.30 1.13 8.89
CA THR A 100 3.39 1.60 10.27
C THR A 100 3.27 3.12 10.30
N GLY A 101 2.66 3.66 11.34
CA GLY A 101 2.58 5.11 11.55
C GLY A 101 1.96 5.45 12.89
N GLU A 102 1.85 6.75 13.18
CA GLU A 102 1.15 7.25 14.36
C GLU A 102 -0.34 7.43 14.02
N ALA A 103 -1.22 6.71 14.71
CA ALA A 103 -2.66 6.83 14.54
C ALA A 103 -3.17 8.16 15.09
N ILE A 104 -4.04 8.80 14.33
CA ILE A 104 -4.67 10.05 14.72
C ILE A 104 -6.18 10.00 14.54
N ARG A 105 -6.87 10.84 15.31
CA ARG A 105 -8.30 11.14 15.17
C ARG A 105 -8.55 12.63 15.15
#